data_AF-A0A4P6MMF9-F1
#
_entry.id   AF-A0A4P6MMF9-F1
#
_cell.length_a   1.000
_cell.length_b   1.000
_cell.length_c   1.000
_cell.angle_alpha   90.00
_cell.angle_beta   90.00
_cell.angle_gamma   90.00
#
_symmetry.space_group_name_H-M   'P 1'
#
loop_
_entity.id
_entity.type
_entity.pdbx_description
1 polymer ?
#
loop_
_entity_poly.entity_id
_entity_poly.type
_entity_poly.pdbx_seq_one_letter_code
_entity_poly.pdbx_strand_id
1 'polypeptide(L)'
;MRHLLLILALAGSPATADPAEEAFGSANLQVLEGSLPHRVLQRLRKSPSRFLEEAAGLILGYGGPRGIDANGIRTSIAVQRAHIRAREIRKMLLADLDGDGRVTQEELRALIAASAARSRGALLLFHKAADRDDDGIVTLDEMRRQAQTVALADVTEADEALLLSFMSFDLDENGFVSLEEIGAAITVLGAKT
;
A
#
# COMPACT_ATOMS: atom_id res chain seq x y z
N MET A 1 -73.84 4.19 10.98
CA MET A 1 -73.34 4.84 9.74
C MET A 1 -71.84 5.06 9.94
N ARG A 2 -71.00 4.19 9.35
CA ARG A 2 -70.11 4.47 8.20
C ARG A 2 -68.96 5.46 8.49
N HIS A 3 -67.74 4.90 8.54
CA HIS A 3 -66.39 5.37 8.10
C HIS A 3 -65.89 6.75 8.59
N LEU A 4 -64.60 7.01 8.89
CA LEU A 4 -63.38 6.76 8.10
C LEU A 4 -62.12 6.93 8.99
N LEU A 5 -61.04 6.21 8.65
CA LEU A 5 -59.66 6.42 9.13
C LEU A 5 -59.07 7.75 8.67
N LEU A 6 -58.18 8.36 9.46
CA LEU A 6 -57.08 9.18 8.91
C LEU A 6 -55.80 9.01 9.76
N ILE A 7 -54.78 8.43 9.14
CA ILE A 7 -53.41 8.30 9.63
C ILE A 7 -52.70 9.62 9.29
N LEU A 8 -52.16 10.31 10.29
CA LEU A 8 -51.31 11.50 10.08
C LEU A 8 -49.86 11.04 9.94
N ALA A 9 -49.38 11.01 8.70
CA ALA A 9 -47.96 10.83 8.39
C ALA A 9 -47.21 12.16 8.63
N LEU A 10 -46.27 12.18 9.57
CA LEU A 10 -45.25 13.22 9.63
C LEU A 10 -44.23 12.95 8.51
N ALA A 11 -44.37 13.68 7.40
CA ALA A 11 -43.32 13.81 6.41
C ALA A 11 -42.22 14.72 6.98
N GLY A 12 -41.09 14.12 7.36
CA GLY A 12 -39.84 14.84 7.51
C GLY A 12 -39.36 15.28 6.12
N SER A 13 -39.23 16.59 5.93
CA SER A 13 -38.72 17.22 4.70
C SER A 13 -37.32 16.68 4.35
N PRO A 14 -37.02 16.33 3.09
CA PRO A 14 -35.64 16.10 2.68
C PRO A 14 -34.92 17.45 2.71
N ALA A 15 -33.82 17.53 3.46
CA ALA A 15 -32.89 18.64 3.36
C ALA A 15 -32.37 18.69 1.92
N THR A 16 -32.70 19.75 1.19
CA THR A 16 -32.16 20.03 -0.13
C THR A 16 -30.70 20.44 0.07
N ALA A 17 -29.77 19.64 -0.43
CA ALA A 17 -28.37 20.04 -0.56
C ALA A 17 -28.30 21.35 -1.37
N ASP A 18 -27.38 22.24 -1.01
CA ASP A 18 -27.20 23.52 -1.70
C ASP A 18 -26.75 23.24 -3.15
N PRO A 19 -27.45 23.76 -4.18
CA PRO A 19 -27.04 23.58 -5.58
C PRO A 19 -25.60 24.06 -5.86
N ALA A 20 -25.04 24.95 -5.02
CA ALA A 20 -23.63 25.33 -5.10
C ALA A 20 -22.68 24.22 -4.61
N GLU A 21 -23.03 23.45 -3.57
CA GLU A 21 -22.25 22.31 -3.07
C GLU A 21 -22.29 21.13 -4.05
N GLU A 22 -23.45 20.85 -4.68
CA GLU A 22 -23.55 19.82 -5.73
C GLU A 22 -22.78 20.20 -7.01
N ALA A 23 -22.75 21.49 -7.37
CA ALA A 23 -21.98 21.98 -8.52
C ALA A 23 -20.46 21.99 -8.27
N PHE A 24 -20.01 22.37 -7.05
CA PHE A 24 -18.60 22.31 -6.68
C PHE A 24 -18.08 20.88 -6.63
N GLY A 25 -18.87 19.96 -6.06
CA GLY A 25 -18.55 18.54 -6.05
C GLY A 25 -18.43 17.99 -7.46
N SER A 26 -19.45 18.15 -8.30
CA SER A 26 -19.48 17.55 -9.66
C SER A 26 -18.37 18.06 -10.59
N ALA A 27 -17.92 19.31 -10.46
CA ALA A 27 -16.80 19.85 -11.22
C ALA A 27 -15.45 19.23 -10.81
N ASN A 28 -15.13 19.21 -9.51
CA ASN A 28 -13.89 18.59 -9.01
C ASN A 28 -13.85 17.09 -9.28
N LEU A 29 -15.00 16.42 -9.34
CA LEU A 29 -15.11 14.98 -9.59
C LEU A 29 -14.85 14.57 -11.05
N GLN A 30 -15.20 15.41 -12.03
CA GLN A 30 -14.81 15.17 -13.44
C GLN A 30 -13.30 15.37 -13.65
N VAL A 31 -12.74 16.37 -12.97
CA VAL A 31 -11.29 16.61 -12.95
C VAL A 31 -10.55 15.46 -12.25
N LEU A 32 -11.12 14.92 -11.17
CA LEU A 32 -10.60 13.73 -10.48
C LEU A 32 -10.58 12.49 -11.38
N GLU A 33 -11.68 12.20 -12.10
CA GLU A 33 -11.74 11.04 -13.02
C GLU A 33 -10.70 11.15 -14.15
N GLY A 34 -10.40 12.36 -14.63
CA GLY A 34 -9.38 12.60 -15.65
C GLY A 34 -7.93 12.60 -15.16
N SER A 35 -7.70 12.86 -13.88
CA SER A 35 -6.35 12.95 -13.28
C SER A 35 -5.86 11.64 -12.67
N LEU A 36 -6.77 10.76 -12.26
CA LEU A 36 -6.41 9.48 -11.65
C LEU A 36 -5.89 8.47 -12.68
N PRO A 37 -4.79 7.75 -12.38
CA PRO A 37 -4.32 6.66 -13.23
C PRO A 37 -5.40 5.59 -13.39
N HIS A 38 -5.51 5.02 -14.60
CA HIS A 38 -6.53 4.01 -14.93
C HIS A 38 -6.54 2.83 -13.95
N ARG A 39 -5.37 2.44 -13.43
CA ARG A 39 -5.24 1.38 -12.42
C ARG A 39 -5.91 1.73 -11.08
N VAL A 40 -5.83 2.98 -10.62
CA VAL A 40 -6.50 3.43 -9.39
C VAL A 40 -8.00 3.37 -9.57
N LEU A 41 -8.51 3.95 -10.67
CA LEU A 41 -9.93 3.92 -11.01
C LEU A 41 -10.46 2.49 -11.12
N GLN A 42 -9.71 1.60 -11.78
CA GLN A 42 -10.09 0.19 -11.91
C GLN A 42 -10.17 -0.51 -10.55
N ARG A 43 -9.20 -0.28 -9.65
CA ARG A 43 -9.22 -0.87 -8.30
C ARG A 43 -10.39 -0.36 -7.47
N LEU A 44 -10.60 0.96 -7.48
CA LEU A 44 -11.71 1.61 -6.80
C LEU A 44 -13.05 1.04 -7.29
N ARG A 45 -13.28 0.96 -8.61
CA ARG A 45 -14.51 0.41 -9.20
C ARG A 45 -14.70 -1.08 -8.91
N LYS A 46 -13.63 -1.87 -8.99
CA LYS A 46 -13.70 -3.32 -8.81
C LYS A 46 -14.01 -3.69 -7.35
N SER A 47 -13.47 -2.97 -6.39
CA SER A 47 -13.64 -3.30 -4.96
C SER A 47 -13.57 -2.02 -4.09
N PRO A 48 -14.65 -1.23 -4.06
CA PRO A 48 -14.66 0.05 -3.34
C PRO A 48 -14.36 -0.08 -1.84
N SER A 49 -14.96 -1.07 -1.17
CA SER A 49 -14.74 -1.29 0.28
C SER A 49 -13.29 -1.61 0.60
N ARG A 50 -12.66 -2.48 -0.21
CA ARG A 50 -11.24 -2.84 -0.04
C ARG A 50 -10.32 -1.64 -0.30
N PHE A 51 -10.65 -0.82 -1.30
CA PHE A 51 -9.90 0.40 -1.57
C PHE A 51 -9.95 1.37 -0.39
N LEU A 52 -11.13 1.54 0.24
CA LEU A 52 -11.27 2.37 1.45
C LEU A 52 -10.48 1.81 2.63
N GLU A 53 -10.52 0.50 2.87
CA GLU A 53 -9.75 -0.15 3.94
C GLU A 53 -8.23 0.05 3.74
N GLU A 54 -7.75 -0.09 2.51
CA GLU A 54 -6.34 0.12 2.17
C GLU A 54 -5.94 1.60 2.35
N ALA A 55 -6.78 2.53 1.91
CA ALA A 55 -6.58 3.97 2.13
C ALA A 55 -6.61 4.33 3.63
N ALA A 56 -7.52 3.74 4.40
CA ALA A 56 -7.61 3.91 5.85
C ALA A 56 -6.37 3.41 6.57
N GLY A 57 -5.87 2.22 6.22
CA GLY A 57 -4.63 1.70 6.78
C GLY A 57 -3.43 2.62 6.49
N LEU A 58 -3.39 3.18 5.29
CA LEU A 58 -2.35 4.14 4.89
C LEU A 58 -2.46 5.46 5.66
N ILE A 59 -3.65 6.07 5.70
CA ILE A 59 -3.92 7.36 6.37
C ILE A 59 -3.71 7.25 7.88
N LEU A 60 -4.25 6.21 8.53
CA LEU A 60 -4.12 6.03 9.97
C LEU A 60 -2.69 5.63 10.38
N GLY A 61 -1.97 4.91 9.51
CA GLY A 61 -0.61 4.45 9.79
C GLY A 61 0.47 5.50 9.56
N TYR A 62 0.29 6.38 8.56
CA TYR A 62 1.34 7.29 8.09
C TYR A 62 0.89 8.74 7.89
N GLY A 63 -0.41 9.03 8.08
CA GLY A 63 -0.96 10.37 8.09
C GLY A 63 -1.03 10.96 9.50
N GLY A 64 -1.71 12.11 9.59
CA GLY A 64 -2.00 12.80 10.84
C GLY A 64 -3.49 13.16 10.95
N PRO A 65 -3.86 14.06 11.88
CA PRO A 65 -5.25 14.45 12.10
C PRO A 65 -5.94 15.06 10.87
N ARG A 66 -5.17 15.55 9.91
CA ARG A 66 -5.66 16.14 8.65
C ARG A 66 -5.75 15.14 7.50
N GLY A 67 -5.37 13.89 7.71
CA GLY A 67 -5.20 12.90 6.64
C GLY A 67 -3.72 12.64 6.32
N ILE A 68 -3.45 12.05 5.16
CA ILE A 68 -2.10 11.74 4.70
C ILE A 68 -1.61 12.75 3.66
N ASP A 69 -0.33 13.12 3.76
CA ASP A 69 0.33 13.95 2.75
C ASP A 69 1.30 13.11 1.89
N ALA A 70 1.91 13.74 0.89
CA ALA A 70 2.86 13.07 0.02
C ALA A 70 4.09 12.53 0.77
N ASN A 71 4.44 13.09 1.93
CA ASN A 71 5.56 12.61 2.74
C ASN A 71 5.19 11.35 3.53
N GLY A 72 3.98 11.29 4.09
CA GLY A 72 3.41 10.10 4.72
C GLY A 72 3.34 8.92 3.74
N ILE A 73 2.91 9.18 2.50
CA ILE A 73 2.91 8.16 1.43
C ILE A 73 4.34 7.65 1.17
N ARG A 74 5.31 8.53 0.95
CA ARG A 74 6.72 8.14 0.74
C ARG A 74 7.29 7.37 1.93
N THR A 75 6.94 7.77 3.14
CA THR A 75 7.34 7.09 4.38
C THR A 75 6.78 5.67 4.41
N SER A 76 5.52 5.48 4.03
CA SER A 76 4.91 4.15 3.96
C SER A 76 5.63 3.21 2.99
N ILE A 77 6.04 3.74 1.83
CA ILE A 77 6.79 2.99 0.81
C ILE A 77 8.19 2.66 1.32
N ALA A 78 8.86 3.62 1.95
CA ALA A 78 10.18 3.42 2.53
C ALA A 78 10.17 2.34 3.63
N VAL A 79 9.14 2.33 4.48
CA VAL A 79 8.93 1.32 5.52
C VAL A 79 8.66 -0.06 4.91
N GLN A 80 7.82 -0.16 3.88
CA GLN A 80 7.59 -1.43 3.17
C GLN A 80 8.88 -1.98 2.55
N ARG A 81 9.65 -1.14 1.84
CA ARG A 81 10.95 -1.52 1.28
C ARG A 81 11.94 -1.94 2.38
N ALA A 82 11.92 -1.26 3.53
CA ALA A 82 12.75 -1.63 4.68
C ALA A 82 12.39 -2.99 5.26
N HIS A 83 11.09 -3.31 5.39
CA HIS A 83 10.64 -4.64 5.83
C HIS A 83 11.10 -5.75 4.88
N ILE A 84 11.01 -5.54 3.57
CA ILE A 84 11.52 -6.49 2.57
C ILE A 84 13.02 -6.67 2.75
N ARG A 85 13.78 -5.57 2.85
CA ARG A 85 15.23 -5.67 3.05
C ARG A 85 15.58 -6.47 4.30
N ALA A 86 14.94 -6.17 5.42
CA ALA A 86 15.17 -6.87 6.69
C ALA A 86 14.85 -8.36 6.59
N ARG A 87 13.73 -8.71 5.93
CA ARG A 87 13.34 -10.11 5.68
C ARG A 87 14.38 -10.85 4.86
N GLU A 88 14.90 -10.23 3.80
CA GLU A 88 15.91 -10.85 2.94
C GLU A 88 17.25 -11.01 3.67
N ILE A 89 17.74 -9.98 4.37
CA ILE A 89 18.98 -10.07 5.15
C ILE A 89 18.87 -11.15 6.23
N ARG A 90 17.74 -11.22 6.94
CA ARG A 90 17.50 -12.22 7.99
C ARG A 90 17.69 -13.65 7.49
N LYS A 91 17.36 -13.95 6.23
CA LYS A 91 17.53 -15.31 5.67
C LYS A 91 19.01 -15.73 5.64
N MET A 92 19.95 -14.80 5.43
CA MET A 92 21.39 -15.11 5.47
C MET A 92 21.91 -15.14 6.90
N LEU A 93 21.48 -14.22 7.76
CA LEU A 93 21.92 -14.19 9.17
C LEU A 93 21.50 -15.44 9.97
N LEU A 94 20.59 -16.27 9.46
CA LEU A 94 20.31 -17.58 10.05
C LEU A 94 21.44 -18.61 9.81
N ALA A 95 22.27 -18.37 8.80
CA ALA A 95 23.40 -19.21 8.45
C ALA A 95 24.69 -18.76 9.14
N ASP A 96 24.83 -17.48 9.48
CA ASP A 96 25.95 -16.91 10.25
C ASP A 96 25.98 -17.56 11.65
N LEU A 97 26.80 -18.60 11.83
CA LEU A 97 26.78 -19.45 13.03
C LEU A 97 27.67 -18.89 14.14
N ASP A 98 28.74 -18.20 13.77
CA ASP A 98 29.67 -17.60 14.73
C ASP A 98 29.37 -16.11 15.01
N GLY A 99 28.49 -15.49 14.23
CA GLY A 99 28.00 -14.12 14.44
C GLY A 99 28.97 -13.05 13.94
N ASP A 100 29.89 -13.37 13.03
CA ASP A 100 30.86 -12.42 12.48
C ASP A 100 30.29 -11.48 11.40
N GLY A 101 29.03 -11.70 11.00
CA GLY A 101 28.32 -10.91 9.98
C GLY A 101 28.64 -11.32 8.55
N ARG A 102 29.29 -12.46 8.34
CA ARG A 102 29.54 -13.12 7.06
C ARG A 102 28.88 -14.49 7.07
N VAL A 103 28.67 -15.05 5.88
CA VAL A 103 28.16 -16.42 5.73
C VAL A 103 29.08 -17.16 4.79
N THR A 104 29.81 -18.12 5.34
CA THR A 104 30.67 -19.01 4.59
C THR A 104 29.89 -20.19 3.99
N GLN A 105 30.50 -20.90 3.03
CA GLN A 105 29.90 -22.13 2.49
C GLN A 105 29.74 -23.21 3.58
N GLU A 106 30.68 -23.29 4.52
CA GLU A 106 30.66 -24.26 5.62
C GLU A 106 29.45 -24.03 6.53
N GLU A 107 29.22 -22.79 6.91
CA GLU A 107 28.07 -22.34 7.70
C GLU A 107 26.74 -22.57 6.98
N LEU A 108 26.67 -22.20 5.69
CA LEU A 108 25.50 -22.48 4.86
C LEU A 108 25.21 -23.98 4.79
N ARG A 109 26.23 -24.83 4.59
CA ARG A 109 26.08 -26.29 4.55
C ARG A 109 25.54 -26.82 5.88
N ALA A 110 26.03 -26.31 7.00
CA ALA A 110 25.54 -26.68 8.33
C ALA A 110 24.06 -26.32 8.50
N LEU A 111 23.64 -25.11 8.12
CA LEU A 111 22.24 -24.70 8.14
C LEU A 111 21.36 -25.58 7.23
N ILE A 112 21.83 -25.89 6.03
CA ILE A 112 21.10 -26.75 5.07
C ILE A 112 20.90 -28.16 5.64
N ALA A 113 21.92 -28.72 6.28
CA ALA A 113 21.83 -30.03 6.91
C ALA A 113 20.74 -30.06 8.00
N ALA A 114 20.67 -28.99 8.81
CA ALA A 114 19.65 -28.81 9.86
C ALA A 114 18.26 -28.40 9.33
N SER A 115 18.16 -27.96 8.07
CA SER A 115 16.93 -27.46 7.47
C SER A 115 16.04 -28.57 6.89
N ALA A 116 14.72 -28.34 6.92
CA ALA A 116 13.75 -29.17 6.22
C ALA A 116 14.07 -29.27 4.72
N ALA A 117 13.89 -30.46 4.13
CA ALA A 117 14.24 -30.73 2.73
C ALA A 117 13.67 -29.70 1.74
N ARG A 118 12.43 -29.26 1.96
CA ARG A 118 11.75 -28.24 1.14
C ARG A 118 12.44 -26.87 1.11
N SER A 119 13.24 -26.55 2.13
CA SER A 119 13.88 -25.24 2.30
C SER A 119 15.32 -25.22 1.80
N ARG A 120 15.95 -26.38 1.62
CA ARG A 120 17.38 -26.50 1.26
C ARG A 120 17.73 -25.84 -0.08
N GLY A 121 16.94 -26.12 -1.11
CA GLY A 121 17.16 -25.54 -2.45
C GLY A 121 17.04 -24.02 -2.46
N ALA A 122 16.09 -23.47 -1.69
CA ALA A 122 15.90 -22.03 -1.59
C ALA A 122 17.10 -21.34 -0.92
N LEU A 123 17.71 -21.95 0.11
CA LEU A 123 18.90 -21.42 0.78
C LEU A 123 20.11 -21.36 -0.16
N LEU A 124 20.33 -22.42 -0.95
CA LEU A 124 21.43 -22.46 -1.94
C LEU A 124 21.27 -21.39 -3.02
N LEU A 125 20.06 -21.29 -3.60
CA LEU A 125 19.78 -20.28 -4.63
C LEU A 125 19.95 -18.87 -4.08
N PHE A 126 19.52 -18.66 -2.84
CA PHE A 126 19.60 -17.35 -2.21
C PHE A 126 21.04 -16.96 -1.87
N HIS A 127 21.86 -17.88 -1.33
CA HIS A 127 23.29 -17.63 -1.15
C HIS A 127 23.96 -17.28 -2.49
N LYS A 128 23.72 -18.08 -3.53
CA LYS A 128 24.29 -17.82 -4.86
C LYS A 128 23.84 -16.49 -5.47
N ALA A 129 22.63 -16.04 -5.16
CA ALA A 129 22.14 -14.74 -5.62
C ALA A 129 22.74 -13.57 -4.82
N ALA A 130 23.13 -13.81 -3.56
CA ALA A 130 23.73 -12.81 -2.69
C ALA A 130 25.24 -12.67 -2.91
N ASP A 131 25.96 -13.77 -3.11
CA ASP A 131 27.40 -13.85 -3.42
C ASP A 131 27.66 -13.27 -4.83
N ARG A 132 28.06 -11.99 -4.90
CA ARG A 132 28.12 -11.26 -6.18
C ARG A 132 29.49 -11.35 -6.83
N ASP A 133 30.53 -11.52 -6.05
CA ASP A 133 31.90 -11.70 -6.54
C ASP A 133 32.30 -13.19 -6.65
N ASP A 134 31.42 -14.11 -6.25
CA ASP A 134 31.58 -15.57 -6.37
C ASP A 134 32.80 -16.08 -5.56
N ASP A 135 33.10 -15.43 -4.44
CA ASP A 135 34.20 -15.80 -3.54
C ASP A 135 33.79 -16.88 -2.51
N GLY A 136 32.49 -17.21 -2.46
CA GLY A 136 31.93 -18.20 -1.56
C GLY A 136 31.59 -17.70 -0.15
N ILE A 137 31.72 -16.39 0.10
CA ILE A 137 31.46 -15.74 1.38
C ILE A 137 30.47 -14.60 1.16
N VAL A 138 29.25 -14.74 1.65
CA VAL A 138 28.29 -13.64 1.59
C VAL A 138 28.56 -12.65 2.71
N THR A 139 28.98 -11.45 2.35
CA THR A 139 29.21 -10.33 3.29
C THR A 139 27.95 -9.51 3.56
N LEU A 140 27.89 -8.80 4.69
CA LEU A 140 26.76 -7.92 5.01
C LEU A 140 26.43 -6.91 3.88
N ASP A 141 27.43 -6.38 3.19
CA ASP A 141 27.21 -5.43 2.10
C ASP A 141 26.60 -6.09 0.87
N GLU A 142 26.94 -7.34 0.59
CA GLU A 142 26.29 -8.13 -0.45
C GLU A 142 24.85 -8.48 -0.09
N MET A 143 24.60 -8.89 1.17
CA MET A 143 23.25 -9.09 1.68
C MET A 143 22.40 -7.83 1.50
N ARG A 144 22.94 -6.66 1.85
CA ARG A 144 22.26 -5.37 1.69
C ARG A 144 21.96 -5.06 0.23
N ARG A 145 22.92 -5.26 -0.67
CA ARG A 145 22.73 -5.02 -2.12
C ARG A 145 21.65 -5.94 -2.68
N GLN A 146 21.71 -7.23 -2.36
CA GLN A 146 20.72 -8.19 -2.83
C GLN A 146 19.32 -7.88 -2.27
N ALA A 147 19.24 -7.59 -0.98
CA ALA A 147 18.01 -7.19 -0.31
C ALA A 147 17.41 -5.90 -0.91
N GLN A 148 18.24 -4.93 -1.28
CA GLN A 148 17.81 -3.70 -1.95
C GLN A 148 17.24 -3.99 -3.34
N THR A 149 17.89 -4.87 -4.12
CA THR A 149 17.37 -5.30 -5.44
C THR A 149 15.99 -5.93 -5.30
N VAL A 150 15.81 -6.83 -4.34
CA VAL A 150 14.50 -7.47 -4.08
C VAL A 150 13.47 -6.43 -3.64
N ALA A 151 13.83 -5.50 -2.75
CA ALA A 151 12.90 -4.47 -2.29
C ALA A 151 12.41 -3.55 -3.43
N LEU A 152 13.26 -3.22 -4.40
CA LEU A 152 12.88 -2.42 -5.57
C LEU A 152 12.06 -3.21 -6.60
N ALA A 153 12.24 -4.53 -6.66
CA ALA A 153 11.45 -5.41 -7.51
C ALA A 153 10.06 -5.70 -6.92
N ASP A 154 9.96 -5.87 -5.59
CA ASP A 154 8.70 -6.12 -4.88
C ASP A 154 7.85 -4.85 -4.73
N VAL A 155 8.49 -3.69 -4.50
CA VAL A 155 7.82 -2.37 -4.39
C VAL A 155 8.45 -1.43 -5.41
N THR A 156 7.87 -1.45 -6.61
CA THR A 156 8.44 -0.81 -7.81
C THR A 156 8.26 0.70 -7.80
N GLU A 157 8.98 1.39 -8.68
CA GLU A 157 8.76 2.82 -8.94
C GLU A 157 7.34 3.09 -9.48
N ALA A 158 6.75 2.12 -10.20
CA ALA A 158 5.37 2.22 -10.67
C ALA A 158 4.37 2.14 -9.51
N ASP A 159 4.62 1.31 -8.50
CA ASP A 159 3.79 1.25 -7.29
C ASP A 159 3.90 2.53 -6.47
N GLU A 160 5.11 3.11 -6.41
CA GLU A 160 5.36 4.40 -5.79
C GLU A 160 4.60 5.54 -6.49
N ALA A 161 4.70 5.63 -7.82
CA ALA A 161 3.93 6.60 -8.60
C ALA A 161 2.41 6.40 -8.46
N LEU A 162 1.96 5.15 -8.41
CA LEU A 162 0.55 4.81 -8.21
C LEU A 162 0.06 5.27 -6.84
N LEU A 163 0.82 5.02 -5.77
CA LEU A 163 0.46 5.48 -4.43
C LEU A 163 0.51 7.01 -4.32
N LEU A 164 1.50 7.67 -4.92
CA LEU A 164 1.58 9.13 -4.94
C LEU A 164 0.41 9.78 -5.69
N SER A 165 -0.17 9.09 -6.68
CA SER A 165 -1.39 9.57 -7.34
C SER A 165 -2.61 9.63 -6.41
N PHE A 166 -2.55 9.06 -5.21
CA PHE A 166 -3.59 9.27 -4.20
C PHE A 166 -3.73 10.73 -3.81
N MET A 167 -2.67 11.54 -3.95
CA MET A 167 -2.78 12.98 -3.73
C MET A 167 -3.79 13.68 -4.66
N SER A 168 -4.21 13.04 -5.76
CA SER A 168 -5.30 13.55 -6.60
C SER A 168 -6.66 13.53 -5.90
N PHE A 169 -6.83 12.76 -4.81
CA PHE A 169 -8.06 12.77 -4.00
C PHE A 169 -8.14 13.95 -3.02
N ASP A 170 -7.14 14.82 -2.96
CA ASP A 170 -7.19 16.09 -2.23
C ASP A 170 -8.16 17.03 -2.97
N LEU A 171 -9.43 17.04 -2.55
CA LEU A 171 -10.52 17.72 -3.26
C LEU A 171 -10.63 19.20 -2.88
N ASP A 172 -10.17 19.54 -1.68
CA ASP A 172 -10.15 20.91 -1.17
C ASP A 172 -8.77 21.61 -1.35
N GLU A 173 -7.82 20.90 -1.97
CA GLU A 173 -6.45 21.36 -2.27
C GLU A 173 -5.66 21.79 -1.03
N ASN A 174 -5.94 21.17 0.12
CA ASN A 174 -5.33 21.56 1.39
C ASN A 174 -3.95 20.90 1.64
N GLY A 175 -3.50 20.04 0.72
CA GLY A 175 -2.23 19.30 0.74
C GLY A 175 -2.31 17.93 1.44
N PHE A 176 -3.49 17.51 1.89
CA PHE A 176 -3.73 16.28 2.62
C PHE A 176 -4.91 15.55 2.02
N VAL A 177 -4.88 14.22 2.10
CA VAL A 177 -5.99 13.36 1.69
C VAL A 177 -6.60 12.73 2.94
N SER A 178 -7.84 13.08 3.21
CA SER A 178 -8.66 12.61 4.31
C SER A 178 -9.47 11.36 3.95
N LEU A 179 -10.07 10.71 4.96
CA LEU A 179 -10.94 9.56 4.72
C LEU A 179 -12.28 9.97 4.09
N GLU A 180 -12.74 11.16 4.46
CA GLU A 180 -13.93 11.80 3.94
C GLU A 180 -13.81 12.03 2.43
N GLU A 181 -12.68 12.54 1.95
CA GLU A 181 -12.42 12.77 0.53
C GLU A 181 -12.34 11.46 -0.28
N ILE A 182 -11.68 10.43 0.27
CA ILE A 182 -11.66 9.10 -0.34
C ILE A 182 -13.09 8.52 -0.40
N GLY A 183 -13.87 8.67 0.66
CA GLY A 183 -15.27 8.23 0.72
C GLY A 183 -16.17 8.94 -0.30
N ALA A 184 -16.00 10.25 -0.45
CA ALA A 184 -16.68 11.06 -1.46
C ALA A 184 -16.34 10.57 -2.87
N ALA A 185 -15.04 10.38 -3.15
CA ALA A 185 -14.59 9.87 -4.44
C ALA A 185 -15.10 8.47 -4.75
N ILE A 186 -15.15 7.57 -3.76
CA ILE A 186 -15.73 6.23 -3.91
C ILE A 186 -17.20 6.29 -4.28
N THR A 187 -17.98 7.11 -3.57
CA THR A 187 -19.43 7.23 -3.78
C THR A 187 -19.73 7.65 -5.22
N VAL A 188 -18.92 8.55 -5.77
CA VAL A 188 -19.12 9.11 -7.11
C VAL A 188 -18.56 8.19 -8.19
N LEU A 189 -17.30 7.77 -8.05
CA LEU A 189 -16.59 7.01 -9.09
C LEU A 189 -16.99 5.53 -9.10
N GLY A 190 -17.47 5.00 -7.97
CA GLY A 190 -17.95 3.63 -7.82
C GLY A 190 -19.41 3.44 -8.26
N ALA A 191 -20.24 4.49 -8.23
CA ALA A 191 -21.63 4.44 -8.70
C ALA A 191 -21.76 4.51 -10.23
N LYS A 192 -20.74 5.03 -10.93
CA LYS A 192 -20.67 5.09 -12.39
C LYS A 192 -20.35 3.68 -12.94
N THR A 193 -21.40 2.88 -13.15
CA THR A 193 -21.32 1.56 -13.82
C THR A 193 -21.80 1.69 -15.26
#